data_AF-A0A8B9K411-F1
#
_entry.id   AF-A0A8B9K411-F1
#
_cell.length_a   1.000
_cell.length_b   1.000
_cell.length_c   1.000
_cell.angle_alpha   90.00
_cell.angle_beta   90.00
_cell.angle_gamma   90.00
#
_symmetry.space_group_name_H-M   'P 1'
#
loop_
_entity.id
_entity.type
_entity.pdbx_description
1 polymer ?
#
loop_
_entity_poly.entity_id
_entity_poly.type
_entity_poly.pdbx_seq_one_letter_code
_entity_poly.pdbx_strand_id
1 'polypeptide(L)'
;MGTNQVKCLSSPSPIHTPKDSISLLEEKGQFLDSQSADIKSKADSVVQLVLCGTRAAPEQEHDGMCVRSCTWEEQLWEQQEQLEREMVEARRMVSSLQALLLHGSLPEDEQEVSLSLGEGVENAEQQLVIIRSRLDQSMEESQELKRELLKYKQEARNLQGVKDALQQRMAVQETSVLQLKQELLRTSMNQDELAGQNADLQRKLEERNRLLSEYKKELGQKDRMLQQQQLKLDDALRKLTDCNNQQAELQRELEHKQVVLQELMSHEQDEILVSQSNGFSHPAAVEHSVTQSHKGAEELQLVRDALRSLRNSFAGHDPQHHTLDTLEQGVASLMDRLYAVDSHHKQERKVRAKSPRHKAPHTDRDSWPSSTKMSHSHSSPALSSSACTKVLYFTDRSLTPFMINIPKRLGEVTLRDFKVAIDREGSFRYHFKALDPEFGTVKEEVFQDDAVVPGWEGKIVAWVEEDHGEGRV
;
A
#
# COMPACT_ATOMS: atom_id res chain seq x y z
N MET A 1 74.26 -10.60 -4.75
CA MET A 1 73.14 -10.65 -5.70
C MET A 1 72.47 -12.01 -5.51
N GLY A 2 71.57 -12.24 -4.55
CA GLY A 2 70.34 -11.54 -4.26
C GLY A 2 69.17 -12.49 -4.58
N THR A 3 68.92 -13.49 -3.73
CA THR A 3 67.73 -14.36 -3.82
C THR A 3 66.84 -14.09 -2.61
N ASN A 4 65.66 -13.51 -2.86
CA ASN A 4 64.68 -13.19 -1.84
C ASN A 4 63.87 -14.44 -1.45
N GLN A 5 63.88 -14.74 -0.14
CA GLN A 5 62.90 -15.58 0.54
C GLN A 5 61.60 -14.80 0.74
N VAL A 6 60.46 -15.50 0.65
CA VAL A 6 59.20 -15.04 1.25
C VAL A 6 58.66 -16.19 2.11
N LYS A 7 58.70 -16.01 3.42
CA LYS A 7 58.14 -16.91 4.45
C LYS A 7 56.66 -16.57 4.65
N CYS A 8 55.79 -17.57 4.54
CA CYS A 8 54.41 -17.50 5.01
C CYS A 8 54.39 -17.80 6.51
N LEU A 9 53.87 -16.87 7.32
CA LEU A 9 53.66 -17.05 8.76
C LEU A 9 52.23 -17.57 9.01
N SER A 10 52.14 -18.69 9.73
CA SER A 10 50.92 -19.23 10.31
C SER A 10 50.70 -18.73 11.74
N SER A 11 49.48 -18.97 12.24
CA SER A 11 48.97 -18.88 13.63
C SER A 11 48.16 -17.61 13.95
N PRO A 12 47.08 -17.69 14.79
CA PRO A 12 47.19 -18.18 16.17
C PRO A 12 46.05 -19.09 16.70
N SER A 13 46.34 -19.78 17.80
CA SER A 13 45.38 -20.31 18.78
C SER A 13 45.64 -19.62 20.13
N PRO A 14 44.64 -19.40 21.00
CA PRO A 14 44.88 -19.04 22.40
C PRO A 14 44.44 -20.14 23.39
N ILE A 15 45.30 -20.36 24.39
CA ILE A 15 45.09 -21.18 25.60
C ILE A 15 44.88 -20.24 26.81
N HIS A 16 44.24 -20.78 27.84
CA HIS A 16 43.52 -20.21 28.98
C HIS A 16 44.40 -19.74 30.20
N THR A 17 44.11 -18.55 30.76
CA THR A 17 44.15 -18.05 32.20
C THR A 17 45.42 -18.10 33.09
N PRO A 18 45.52 -17.47 34.32
CA PRO A 18 44.71 -16.42 35.02
C PRO A 18 45.50 -15.29 35.81
N LYS A 19 44.74 -14.30 36.37
CA LYS A 19 44.98 -13.44 37.60
C LYS A 19 46.15 -12.42 37.58
N ASP A 20 46.16 -11.21 38.17
CA ASP A 20 45.31 -10.31 38.98
C ASP A 20 45.53 -8.88 38.37
N SER A 21 44.79 -7.79 38.63
CA SER A 21 44.81 -6.97 39.85
C SER A 21 44.01 -5.68 39.63
N ILE A 22 43.38 -5.24 40.72
CA ILE A 22 42.55 -4.05 40.92
C ILE A 22 43.39 -2.77 40.90
N SER A 23 42.89 -1.71 40.23
CA SER A 23 43.17 -0.33 40.66
C SER A 23 42.09 0.64 40.16
N LEU A 24 41.50 1.33 41.15
CA LEU A 24 40.63 2.49 41.03
C LEU A 24 41.32 3.64 40.27
N LEU A 25 40.55 4.40 39.50
CA LEU A 25 40.74 5.85 39.41
C LEU A 25 39.39 6.55 39.32
N GLU A 26 39.19 7.50 40.23
CA GLU A 26 38.09 8.45 40.30
C GLU A 26 38.13 9.44 39.13
N GLU A 27 36.98 9.81 38.58
CA GLU A 27 36.77 11.21 38.20
C GLU A 27 35.29 11.63 38.33
N LYS A 28 35.09 12.67 39.13
CA LYS A 28 33.86 13.41 39.38
C LYS A 28 33.54 14.31 38.18
N GLY A 29 32.26 14.42 37.81
CA GLY A 29 31.80 15.45 36.87
C GLY A 29 30.28 15.51 36.67
N GLN A 30 29.58 16.04 37.68
CA GLN A 30 28.24 16.68 37.73
C GLN A 30 27.34 16.62 36.46
N PHE A 31 26.18 15.97 36.54
CA PHE A 31 24.85 16.49 36.96
C PHE A 31 24.20 17.51 35.99
N LEU A 32 23.18 17.05 35.27
CA LEU A 32 21.87 17.72 35.18
C LEU A 32 20.78 16.68 34.86
N ASP A 33 19.84 16.55 35.79
CA ASP A 33 18.67 15.68 35.82
C ASP A 33 17.59 16.08 34.80
N SER A 34 16.91 15.09 34.20
CA SER A 34 15.46 14.89 34.37
C SER A 34 14.96 13.63 33.65
N GLN A 35 14.77 12.59 34.47
CA GLN A 35 13.63 11.66 34.50
C GLN A 35 13.18 10.94 33.21
N SER A 36 13.59 9.68 33.09
CA SER A 36 12.68 8.62 32.63
C SER A 36 12.92 7.36 33.47
N ALA A 37 11.82 6.74 33.88
CA ALA A 37 11.77 5.69 34.89
C ALA A 37 12.54 4.43 34.50
N ASP A 38 13.21 3.89 35.52
CA ASP A 38 14.06 2.71 35.49
C ASP A 38 13.28 1.41 35.75
N ILE A 39 14.02 0.30 35.70
CA ILE A 39 13.73 -1.09 36.11
C ILE A 39 13.29 -1.98 34.93
N LYS A 40 14.02 -3.04 34.51
CA LYS A 40 15.31 -3.61 34.93
C LYS A 40 15.71 -4.67 33.91
N SER A 41 16.97 -4.65 33.54
CA SER A 41 17.67 -5.69 32.76
C SER A 41 17.82 -6.99 33.56
N LYS A 42 17.72 -8.13 32.88
CA LYS A 42 18.90 -8.97 32.59
C LYS A 42 18.50 -10.22 31.82
N ALA A 43 19.10 -10.33 30.65
CA ALA A 43 19.38 -11.60 30.01
C ALA A 43 20.37 -12.38 30.88
N ASP A 44 20.05 -13.64 31.17
CA ASP A 44 20.98 -14.73 31.43
C ASP A 44 20.20 -16.05 31.29
N SER A 45 20.52 -16.80 30.23
CA SER A 45 20.56 -18.27 30.17
C SER A 45 20.24 -18.77 28.76
N VAL A 46 21.28 -18.73 27.91
CA VAL A 46 21.44 -19.68 26.81
C VAL A 46 22.31 -20.80 27.34
N VAL A 47 21.72 -21.88 27.85
CA VAL A 47 22.23 -23.25 27.74
C VAL A 47 21.03 -24.17 27.92
N GLN A 48 20.78 -25.04 26.93
CA GLN A 48 20.45 -26.47 27.06
C GLN A 48 19.39 -26.95 26.04
N LEU A 49 19.95 -27.54 24.97
CA LEU A 49 19.51 -28.73 24.21
C LEU A 49 18.00 -28.87 23.88
N VAL A 50 17.59 -28.85 22.61
CA VAL A 50 17.69 -29.98 21.64
C VAL A 50 17.29 -31.32 22.26
N LEU A 51 16.04 -31.73 22.06
CA LEU A 51 15.74 -33.02 21.41
C LEU A 51 14.33 -33.02 20.80
N CYS A 52 14.26 -33.51 19.56
CA CYS A 52 13.08 -33.61 18.72
C CYS A 52 12.06 -34.65 19.20
N GLY A 53 10.78 -34.34 18.96
CA GLY A 53 9.91 -35.22 18.16
C GLY A 53 9.08 -36.23 18.93
N THR A 54 7.80 -35.92 19.14
CA THR A 54 6.75 -36.94 19.36
C THR A 54 5.54 -36.56 18.51
N ARG A 55 4.99 -37.54 17.77
CA ARG A 55 3.78 -37.37 16.95
C ARG A 55 2.68 -38.32 17.44
N ALA A 56 1.48 -37.73 17.59
CA ALA A 56 0.09 -38.27 17.62
C ALA A 56 -0.31 -39.16 18.83
N ALA A 57 -1.16 -38.72 19.79
CA ALA A 57 -2.62 -38.39 19.79
C ALA A 57 -3.53 -39.63 20.10
N PRO A 58 -4.78 -39.53 20.63
CA PRO A 58 -5.56 -38.41 21.20
C PRO A 58 -6.34 -38.73 22.53
N GLU A 59 -7.20 -37.77 22.95
CA GLU A 59 -8.44 -37.90 23.78
C GLU A 59 -8.44 -37.61 25.31
N GLN A 60 -8.95 -36.40 25.61
CA GLN A 60 -10.15 -36.07 26.42
C GLN A 60 -10.08 -35.79 27.95
N GLU A 61 -10.27 -34.49 28.25
CA GLU A 61 -11.07 -33.81 29.31
C GLU A 61 -10.75 -33.93 30.82
N HIS A 62 -10.20 -32.81 31.33
CA HIS A 62 -10.54 -32.04 32.54
C HIS A 62 -11.20 -32.70 33.76
N ASP A 63 -10.52 -32.66 34.92
CA ASP A 63 -10.92 -31.75 36.01
C ASP A 63 -9.75 -31.44 36.97
N GLY A 64 -9.75 -30.26 37.57
CA GLY A 64 -8.56 -29.61 38.11
C GLY A 64 -8.21 -29.84 39.59
N MET A 65 -6.94 -29.53 39.84
CA MET A 65 -6.45 -28.75 40.98
C MET A 65 -6.05 -29.51 42.26
N CYS A 66 -4.87 -30.10 42.22
CA CYS A 66 -3.82 -29.79 43.19
C CYS A 66 -2.45 -30.04 42.53
N VAL A 67 -1.86 -28.99 41.96
CA VAL A 67 -0.44 -28.98 41.57
C VAL A 67 0.35 -29.10 42.87
N ARG A 68 0.60 -30.34 43.27
CA ARG A 68 1.47 -30.66 44.39
C ARG A 68 2.89 -30.38 43.94
N SER A 69 3.48 -29.33 44.49
CA SER A 69 4.89 -28.99 44.35
C SER A 69 5.78 -30.09 44.95
N CYS A 70 5.91 -31.22 44.25
CA CYS A 70 6.84 -32.32 44.58
C CYS A 70 7.68 -32.76 43.37
N THR A 71 7.80 -31.94 42.32
CA THR A 71 8.50 -32.35 41.07
C THR A 71 10.00 -32.57 41.26
N TRP A 72 10.66 -31.75 42.08
CA TRP A 72 12.11 -31.88 42.32
C TRP A 72 12.45 -32.97 43.35
N GLU A 73 11.57 -33.21 44.33
CA GLU A 73 11.77 -34.28 45.31
C GLU A 73 11.60 -35.66 44.67
N GLU A 74 10.59 -35.83 43.80
CA GLU A 74 10.37 -37.05 43.04
C GLU A 74 11.52 -37.32 42.04
N GLN A 75 11.99 -36.29 41.32
CA GLN A 75 13.16 -36.40 40.44
C GLN A 75 14.45 -36.74 41.19
N LEU A 76 14.64 -36.22 42.41
CA LEU A 76 15.80 -36.56 43.23
C LEU A 76 15.75 -38.02 43.70
N TRP A 77 14.56 -38.51 44.08
CA TRP A 77 14.35 -39.91 44.44
C TRP A 77 14.59 -40.86 43.26
N GLU A 78 14.08 -40.53 42.07
CA GLU A 78 14.34 -41.31 40.85
C GLU A 78 15.83 -41.32 40.49
N GLN A 79 16.52 -40.18 40.64
CA GLN A 79 17.97 -40.14 40.43
C GLN A 79 18.75 -40.99 41.43
N GLN A 80 18.34 -40.96 42.71
CA GLN A 80 18.97 -41.77 43.76
C GLN A 80 18.76 -43.27 43.49
N GLU A 81 17.55 -43.69 43.11
CA GLU A 81 17.27 -45.08 42.76
C GLU A 81 18.04 -45.52 41.50
N GLN A 82 18.16 -44.64 40.50
CA GLN A 82 18.96 -44.89 39.30
C GLN A 82 20.44 -45.09 39.65
N LEU A 83 21.01 -44.24 40.51
CA LEU A 83 22.39 -44.37 40.96
C LEU A 83 22.62 -45.65 41.77
N GLU A 84 21.65 -46.05 42.60
CA GLU A 84 21.71 -47.32 43.35
C GLU A 84 21.69 -48.52 42.41
N ARG A 85 20.84 -48.50 41.37
CA ARG A 85 20.80 -49.53 40.33
C ARG A 85 22.14 -49.63 39.59
N GLU A 86 22.69 -48.50 39.15
CA GLU A 86 24.00 -48.44 38.49
C GLU A 86 25.14 -48.89 39.42
N MET A 87 25.09 -48.55 40.71
CA MET A 87 26.07 -49.04 41.69
C MET A 87 26.00 -50.55 41.90
N VAL A 88 24.79 -51.13 41.93
CA VAL A 88 24.60 -52.57 42.05
C VAL A 88 25.12 -53.27 40.79
N GLU A 89 24.86 -52.70 39.62
CA GLU A 89 25.34 -53.22 38.34
C GLU A 89 26.87 -53.11 38.24
N ALA A 90 27.46 -51.98 38.64
CA ALA A 90 28.90 -51.80 38.72
C ALA A 90 29.54 -52.79 39.70
N ARG A 91 28.92 -53.02 40.88
CA ARG A 91 29.38 -54.05 41.82
C ARG A 91 29.32 -55.45 41.19
N ARG A 92 28.24 -55.78 40.49
CA ARG A 92 28.12 -57.06 39.77
C ARG A 92 29.23 -57.19 38.72
N MET A 93 29.45 -56.17 37.90
CA MET A 93 30.51 -56.15 36.88
C MET A 93 31.90 -56.29 37.51
N VAL A 94 32.17 -55.60 38.61
CA VAL A 94 33.46 -55.72 39.32
C VAL A 94 33.63 -57.11 39.90
N SER A 95 32.60 -57.72 40.49
CA SER A 95 32.64 -59.10 40.96
C SER A 95 32.87 -60.09 39.81
N SER A 96 32.22 -59.89 38.66
CA SER A 96 32.44 -60.68 37.44
C SER A 96 33.87 -60.54 36.90
N LEU A 97 34.41 -59.33 36.85
CA LEU A 97 35.79 -59.06 36.45
C LEU A 97 36.78 -59.66 37.45
N GLN A 98 36.49 -59.58 38.75
CA GLN A 98 37.30 -60.20 39.80
C GLN A 98 37.30 -61.73 39.67
N ALA A 99 36.16 -62.34 39.34
CA ALA A 99 36.08 -63.78 39.05
C ALA A 99 36.88 -64.16 37.80
N LEU A 100 36.75 -63.40 36.70
CA LEU A 100 37.56 -63.58 35.49
C LEU A 100 39.07 -63.46 35.77
N LEU A 101 39.49 -62.48 36.57
CA LEU A 101 40.89 -62.27 36.92
C LEU A 101 41.47 -63.36 37.85
N LEU A 102 40.67 -63.88 38.79
CA LEU A 102 41.11 -64.88 39.77
C LEU A 102 40.97 -66.32 39.28
N HIS A 103 39.92 -66.62 38.50
CA HIS A 103 39.53 -67.97 38.08
C HIS A 103 39.62 -68.19 36.56
N GLY A 104 39.85 -67.14 35.76
CA GLY A 104 39.98 -67.25 34.30
C GLY A 104 38.67 -67.54 33.55
N SER A 105 37.53 -67.60 34.25
CA SER A 105 36.20 -67.89 33.71
C SER A 105 35.12 -67.22 34.57
N LEU A 106 33.96 -66.92 33.99
CA LEU A 106 32.81 -66.41 34.75
C LEU A 106 32.19 -67.55 35.57
N PRO A 107 31.53 -67.27 36.73
CA PRO A 107 30.81 -68.28 37.49
C PRO A 107 29.69 -68.98 36.70
N GLU A 108 29.18 -68.35 35.64
CA GLU A 108 28.22 -68.94 34.70
C GLU A 108 28.89 -69.90 33.68
N ASP A 109 30.21 -69.77 33.42
CA ASP A 109 30.95 -70.61 32.47
C ASP A 109 31.42 -71.94 33.08
N GLU A 110 31.47 -72.06 34.41
CA GLU A 110 31.86 -73.31 35.09
C GLU A 110 30.82 -74.44 34.91
N GLN A 111 29.59 -74.12 34.49
CA GLN A 111 28.55 -75.13 34.21
C GLN A 111 28.67 -75.74 32.79
N GLU A 112 29.39 -75.13 31.84
CA GLU A 112 29.43 -75.60 30.44
C GLU A 112 30.73 -76.29 29.99
N VAL A 113 31.82 -76.24 30.77
CA VAL A 113 33.12 -76.79 30.30
C VAL A 113 33.83 -77.62 31.37
N SER A 114 33.20 -78.71 31.80
CA SER A 114 33.88 -79.85 32.44
C SER A 114 33.43 -81.17 31.81
N LEU A 115 33.68 -81.35 30.51
CA LEU A 115 33.67 -82.68 29.88
C LEU A 115 35.06 -83.32 30.03
N SER A 116 35.42 -83.66 31.26
CA SER A 116 36.41 -84.70 31.53
C SER A 116 35.70 -86.04 31.39
N LEU A 117 35.73 -86.65 30.19
CA LEU A 117 35.24 -88.01 29.99
C LEU A 117 36.26 -88.82 29.18
N GLY A 118 36.74 -89.92 29.79
CA GLY A 118 37.87 -90.72 29.35
C GLY A 118 37.69 -91.52 28.06
N GLU A 119 38.84 -92.03 27.60
CA GLU A 119 39.13 -93.08 26.60
C GLU A 119 37.99 -93.61 25.68
N GLY A 120 38.12 -93.34 24.38
CA GLY A 120 37.41 -94.07 23.31
C GLY A 120 37.37 -93.28 21.99
N VAL A 121 37.61 -93.94 20.85
CA VAL A 121 37.58 -93.33 19.50
C VAL A 121 36.23 -92.63 19.20
N GLU A 122 35.14 -93.09 19.83
CA GLU A 122 33.79 -92.50 19.74
C GLU A 122 33.69 -91.10 20.40
N ASN A 123 34.56 -90.79 21.38
CA ASN A 123 34.62 -89.47 22.03
C ASN A 123 35.25 -88.41 21.09
N ALA A 124 36.27 -88.81 20.31
CA ALA A 124 36.90 -87.92 19.33
C ALA A 124 35.94 -87.56 18.18
N GLU A 125 35.09 -88.49 17.76
CA GLU A 125 34.09 -88.25 16.72
C GLU A 125 32.99 -87.28 17.20
N GLN A 126 32.50 -87.42 18.43
CA GLN A 126 31.54 -86.48 19.01
C GLN A 126 32.14 -85.07 19.20
N GLN A 127 33.39 -84.98 19.65
CA GLN A 127 34.11 -83.71 19.73
C GLN A 127 34.26 -83.03 18.36
N LEU A 128 34.54 -83.81 17.30
CA LEU A 128 34.59 -83.29 15.93
C LEU A 128 33.24 -82.74 15.45
N VAL A 129 32.12 -83.38 15.81
CA VAL A 129 30.77 -82.89 15.47
C VAL A 129 30.48 -81.56 16.17
N ILE A 130 30.79 -81.45 17.47
CA ILE A 130 30.60 -80.21 18.23
C ILE A 130 31.47 -79.08 17.66
N ILE A 131 32.74 -79.35 17.38
CA ILE A 131 33.66 -78.36 16.79
C ILE A 131 33.17 -77.91 15.41
N ARG A 132 32.69 -78.83 14.57
CA ARG A 132 32.10 -78.50 13.26
C ARG A 132 30.86 -77.64 13.40
N SER A 133 29.93 -78.01 14.27
CA SER A 133 28.71 -77.21 14.51
C SER A 133 29.03 -75.81 15.01
N ARG A 134 30.01 -75.66 15.92
CA ARG A 134 30.46 -74.36 16.42
C ARG A 134 31.12 -73.53 15.32
N LEU A 135 31.91 -74.17 14.45
CA LEU A 135 32.51 -73.51 13.29
C LEU A 135 31.43 -73.03 12.31
N ASP A 136 30.45 -73.88 12.00
CA ASP A 136 29.34 -73.55 11.10
C ASP A 136 28.50 -72.39 11.63
N GLN A 137 28.15 -72.43 12.92
CA GLN A 137 27.48 -71.32 13.60
C GLN A 137 28.29 -70.02 13.51
N SER A 138 29.59 -70.07 13.83
CA SER A 138 30.47 -68.89 13.75
C SER A 138 30.60 -68.35 12.31
N MET A 139 30.63 -69.23 11.31
CA MET A 139 30.62 -68.82 9.91
C MET A 139 29.30 -68.14 9.52
N GLU A 140 28.17 -68.64 10.00
CA GLU A 140 26.85 -68.05 9.73
C GLU A 140 26.69 -66.68 10.41
N GLU A 141 27.11 -66.56 11.68
CA GLU A 141 27.17 -65.28 12.41
C GLU A 141 28.09 -64.28 11.68
N SER A 142 29.25 -64.72 11.18
CA SER A 142 30.15 -63.86 10.39
C SER A 142 29.49 -63.38 9.08
N GLN A 143 28.66 -64.21 8.46
CA GLN A 143 27.90 -63.82 7.27
C GLN A 143 26.78 -62.83 7.61
N GLU A 144 26.09 -63.02 8.73
CA GLU A 144 25.08 -62.08 9.24
C GLU A 144 25.70 -60.69 9.50
N LEU A 145 26.78 -60.64 10.26
CA LEU A 145 27.51 -59.40 10.57
C LEU A 145 27.99 -58.67 9.29
N LYS A 146 28.40 -59.41 8.25
CA LYS A 146 28.73 -58.82 6.95
C LYS A 146 27.51 -58.20 6.27
N ARG A 147 26.34 -58.85 6.34
CA ARG A 147 25.09 -58.33 5.77
C ARG A 147 24.63 -57.07 6.51
N GLU A 148 24.70 -57.05 7.84
CA GLU A 148 24.42 -55.86 8.65
C GLU A 148 25.41 -54.71 8.37
N LEU A 149 26.71 -55.00 8.28
CA LEU A 149 27.71 -53.99 7.93
C LEU A 149 27.42 -53.33 6.57
N LEU A 150 26.98 -54.11 5.58
CA LEU A 150 26.61 -53.57 4.27
C LEU A 150 25.34 -52.71 4.35
N LYS A 151 24.37 -53.11 5.17
CA LYS A 151 23.16 -52.32 5.43
C LYS A 151 23.53 -50.96 6.05
N TYR A 152 24.32 -50.94 7.13
CA TYR A 152 24.77 -49.70 7.76
C TYR A 152 25.62 -48.83 6.83
N LYS A 153 26.47 -49.43 5.98
CA LYS A 153 27.20 -48.67 4.95
C LYS A 153 26.26 -47.99 3.95
N GLN A 154 25.16 -48.63 3.58
CA GLN A 154 24.17 -48.02 2.69
C GLN A 154 23.39 -46.92 3.40
N GLU A 155 22.97 -47.14 4.64
CA GLU A 155 22.30 -46.13 5.46
C GLU A 155 23.18 -44.90 5.66
N ALA A 156 24.48 -45.08 5.93
CA ALA A 156 25.43 -43.96 6.04
C ALA A 156 25.52 -43.12 4.76
N ARG A 157 25.53 -43.77 3.58
CA ARG A 157 25.49 -43.05 2.29
C ARG A 157 24.18 -42.30 2.09
N ASN A 158 23.06 -42.92 2.44
CA ASN A 158 21.73 -42.29 2.33
C ASN A 158 21.64 -41.06 3.25
N LEU A 159 22.07 -41.19 4.52
CA LEU A 159 22.10 -40.08 5.47
C LEU A 159 23.03 -38.96 5.02
N GLN A 160 24.18 -39.29 4.42
CA GLN A 160 25.08 -38.29 3.83
C GLN A 160 24.39 -37.52 2.68
N GLY A 161 23.68 -38.23 1.79
CA GLY A 161 22.90 -37.58 0.73
C GLY A 161 21.79 -36.67 1.27
N VAL A 162 21.08 -37.10 2.31
CA VAL A 162 20.06 -36.26 2.98
C VAL A 162 20.70 -35.03 3.63
N LYS A 163 21.84 -35.19 4.31
CA LYS A 163 22.59 -34.08 4.92
C LYS A 163 22.98 -33.03 3.86
N ASP A 164 23.56 -33.47 2.75
CA ASP A 164 24.01 -32.57 1.68
C ASP A 164 22.84 -31.83 1.04
N ALA A 165 21.71 -32.51 0.81
CA ALA A 165 20.49 -31.90 0.31
C ALA A 165 19.92 -30.85 1.28
N LEU A 166 19.88 -31.15 2.58
CA LEU A 166 19.43 -30.20 3.60
C LEU A 166 20.34 -28.98 3.67
N GLN A 167 21.66 -29.19 3.60
CA GLN A 167 22.65 -28.12 3.62
C GLN A 167 22.51 -27.21 2.38
N GLN A 168 22.26 -27.78 1.20
CA GLN A 168 21.99 -27.00 -0.01
C GLN A 168 20.72 -26.15 0.13
N ARG A 169 19.62 -26.71 0.65
CA ARG A 169 18.38 -25.94 0.89
C ARG A 169 18.60 -24.82 1.90
N MET A 170 19.37 -25.07 2.96
CA MET A 170 19.72 -24.07 3.97
C MET A 170 20.47 -22.91 3.34
N ALA A 171 21.47 -23.18 2.49
CA ALA A 171 22.21 -22.13 1.78
C ALA A 171 21.30 -21.29 0.85
N VAL A 172 20.32 -21.92 0.18
CA VAL A 172 19.33 -21.20 -0.65
C VAL A 172 18.39 -20.34 0.22
N GLN A 173 18.03 -20.81 1.41
CA GLN A 173 17.24 -20.00 2.34
C GLN A 173 18.05 -18.81 2.87
N GLU A 174 19.33 -18.99 3.19
CA GLU A 174 20.22 -17.91 3.63
C GLU A 174 20.33 -16.80 2.59
N THR A 175 20.50 -17.15 1.31
CA THR A 175 20.54 -16.15 0.23
C THR A 175 19.21 -15.44 0.05
N SER A 176 18.08 -16.17 0.15
CA SER A 176 16.74 -15.58 0.06
C SER A 176 16.49 -14.59 1.20
N VAL A 177 16.90 -14.91 2.43
CA VAL A 177 16.80 -14.01 3.58
C VAL A 177 17.65 -12.75 3.39
N LEU A 178 18.86 -12.89 2.84
CA LEU A 178 19.70 -11.73 2.54
C LEU A 178 19.07 -10.82 1.48
N GLN A 179 18.46 -11.39 0.45
CA GLN A 179 17.73 -10.62 -0.56
C GLN A 179 16.54 -9.87 0.06
N LEU A 180 15.72 -10.54 0.87
CA LEU A 180 14.59 -9.91 1.55
C LEU A 180 15.03 -8.78 2.49
N LYS A 181 16.17 -8.93 3.18
CA LYS A 181 16.75 -7.86 4.00
C LYS A 181 17.14 -6.64 3.16
N GLN A 182 17.72 -6.86 1.98
CA GLN A 182 18.06 -5.78 1.06
C GLN A 182 16.81 -5.08 0.52
N GLU A 183 15.78 -5.84 0.14
CA GLU A 183 14.50 -5.30 -0.31
C GLU A 183 13.80 -4.51 0.78
N LEU A 184 13.79 -5.02 2.02
CA LEU A 184 13.24 -4.32 3.18
C LEU A 184 13.91 -2.96 3.40
N LEU A 185 15.25 -2.92 3.38
CA LEU A 185 16.00 -1.66 3.50
C LEU A 185 15.64 -0.68 2.38
N ARG A 186 15.56 -1.15 1.14
CA ARG A 186 15.16 -0.30 0.00
C ARG A 186 13.74 0.25 0.18
N THR A 187 12.79 -0.58 0.63
CA THR A 187 11.42 -0.15 0.88
C THR A 187 11.32 0.83 2.04
N SER A 188 12.09 0.64 3.12
CA SER A 188 12.15 1.55 4.26
C SER A 188 12.62 2.93 3.84
N MET A 189 13.71 3.00 3.06
CA MET A 189 14.23 4.28 2.58
C MET A 189 13.20 5.02 1.70
N ASN A 190 12.51 4.31 0.81
CA ASN A 190 11.45 4.90 -0.01
C ASN A 190 10.26 5.38 0.86
N GLN A 191 9.93 4.63 1.92
CA GLN A 191 8.87 5.02 2.86
C GLN A 191 9.24 6.30 3.61
N ASP A 192 10.49 6.43 4.06
CA ASP A 192 11.00 7.63 4.72
C ASP A 192 11.01 8.84 3.78
N GLU A 193 11.38 8.64 2.51
CA GLU A 193 11.35 9.69 1.49
C GLU A 193 9.91 10.18 1.23
N LEU A 194 8.96 9.25 1.05
CA LEU A 194 7.54 9.59 0.89
C LEU A 194 6.96 10.25 2.14
N ALA A 195 7.37 9.83 3.34
CA ALA A 195 6.97 10.47 4.58
C ALA A 195 7.47 11.92 4.66
N GLY A 196 8.71 12.17 4.23
CA GLY A 196 9.27 13.52 4.10
C GLY A 196 8.47 14.38 3.11
N GLN A 197 8.19 13.86 1.91
CA GLN A 197 7.40 14.57 0.90
C GLN A 197 5.98 14.89 1.41
N ASN A 198 5.33 13.95 2.12
CA ASN A 198 4.02 14.17 2.72
C ASN A 198 4.05 15.27 3.79
N ALA A 199 5.08 15.28 4.65
CA ALA A 199 5.25 16.33 5.66
C ALA A 199 5.43 17.72 5.01
N ASP A 200 6.17 17.80 3.90
CA ASP A 200 6.36 19.04 3.15
C ASP A 200 5.06 19.54 2.51
N LEU A 201 4.29 18.63 1.90
CA LEU A 201 2.98 18.96 1.33
C LEU A 201 1.99 19.41 2.41
N GLN A 202 2.00 18.76 3.56
CA GLN A 202 1.17 19.12 4.70
C GLN A 202 1.48 20.54 5.20
N ARG A 203 2.77 20.89 5.36
CA ARG A 203 3.20 22.25 5.71
C ARG A 203 2.73 23.28 4.68
N LYS A 204 2.86 22.99 3.39
CA LYS A 204 2.36 23.86 2.32
C LYS A 204 0.85 24.04 2.39
N LEU A 205 0.08 22.98 2.67
CA LEU A 205 -1.37 23.07 2.84
C LEU A 205 -1.74 23.97 4.03
N GLU A 206 -1.04 23.82 5.16
CA GLU A 206 -1.23 24.65 6.35
C GLU A 206 -0.93 26.13 6.07
N GLU A 207 0.16 26.43 5.36
CA GLU A 207 0.49 27.79 4.91
C GLU A 207 -0.61 28.37 4.00
N ARG A 208 -1.13 27.58 3.04
CA ARG A 208 -2.22 28.03 2.17
C ARG A 208 -3.51 28.27 2.95
N ASN A 209 -3.85 27.40 3.90
CA ASN A 209 -5.01 27.58 4.77
C ASN A 209 -4.89 28.82 5.66
N ARG A 210 -3.69 29.10 6.16
CA ARG A 210 -3.39 30.34 6.88
C ARG A 210 -3.62 31.57 6.00
N LEU A 211 -3.03 31.61 4.80
CA LEU A 211 -3.22 32.71 3.85
C LEU A 211 -4.70 32.89 3.44
N LEU A 212 -5.42 31.79 3.19
CA LEU A 212 -6.85 31.84 2.92
C LEU A 212 -7.64 32.45 4.07
N SER A 213 -7.24 32.17 5.31
CA SER A 213 -7.87 32.76 6.50
C SER A 213 -7.57 34.26 6.62
N GLU A 214 -6.36 34.68 6.26
CA GLU A 214 -5.98 36.10 6.18
C GLU A 214 -6.79 36.83 5.10
N TYR A 215 -6.87 36.30 3.88
CA TYR A 215 -7.68 36.90 2.81
C TYR A 215 -9.17 36.95 3.12
N LYS A 216 -9.73 35.93 3.78
CA LYS A 216 -11.13 35.98 4.26
C LYS A 216 -11.37 37.13 5.24
N LYS A 217 -10.41 37.40 6.13
CA LYS A 217 -10.50 38.54 7.06
C LYS A 217 -10.43 39.86 6.32
N GLU A 218 -9.54 40.00 5.35
CA GLU A 218 -9.42 41.20 4.51
C GLU A 218 -10.68 41.46 3.69
N LEU A 219 -11.24 40.44 3.05
CA LEU A 219 -12.53 40.50 2.36
C LEU A 219 -13.64 41.01 3.30
N GLY A 220 -13.78 40.41 4.48
CA GLY A 220 -14.78 40.85 5.46
C GLY A 220 -14.54 42.26 6.02
N GLN A 221 -13.32 42.81 5.96
CA GLN A 221 -13.07 44.22 6.27
C GLN A 221 -13.48 45.13 5.10
N LYS A 222 -13.17 44.74 3.87
CA LYS A 222 -13.57 45.47 2.66
C LYS A 222 -15.08 45.52 2.50
N ASP A 223 -15.79 44.42 2.77
CA ASP A 223 -17.26 44.38 2.74
C ASP A 223 -17.88 45.35 3.76
N ARG A 224 -17.33 45.42 4.97
CA ARG A 224 -17.78 46.40 5.99
C ARG A 224 -17.55 47.85 5.53
N MET A 225 -16.42 48.13 4.88
CA MET A 225 -16.13 49.46 4.34
C MET A 225 -17.07 49.82 3.18
N LEU A 226 -17.35 48.86 2.29
CA LEU A 226 -18.30 49.04 1.19
C LEU A 226 -19.72 49.30 1.73
N GLN A 227 -20.18 48.53 2.71
CA GLN A 227 -21.48 48.77 3.37
C GLN A 227 -21.54 50.16 4.00
N GLN A 228 -20.46 50.62 4.64
CA GLN A 228 -20.39 51.96 5.20
C GLN A 228 -20.47 53.06 4.11
N GLN A 229 -19.80 52.86 2.97
CA GLN A 229 -19.89 53.80 1.86
C GLN A 229 -21.27 53.81 1.21
N GLN A 230 -21.90 52.63 1.05
CA GLN A 230 -23.26 52.52 0.54
C GLN A 230 -24.25 53.29 1.41
N LEU A 231 -24.19 53.12 2.73
CA LEU A 231 -25.04 53.88 3.66
C LEU A 231 -24.86 55.39 3.53
N LYS A 232 -23.62 55.88 3.38
CA LYS A 232 -23.35 57.30 3.15
C LYS A 232 -23.93 57.80 1.83
N LEU A 233 -23.89 56.98 0.79
CA LEU A 233 -24.47 57.28 -0.52
C LEU A 233 -26.00 57.35 -0.43
N ASP A 234 -26.62 56.39 0.26
CA ASP A 234 -28.07 56.36 0.47
C ASP A 234 -28.55 57.57 1.28
N ASP A 235 -27.81 57.97 2.32
CA ASP A 235 -28.12 59.18 3.09
C ASP A 235 -27.96 60.47 2.26
N ALA A 236 -26.95 60.53 1.38
CA ALA A 236 -26.78 61.66 0.46
C ALA A 236 -27.93 61.73 -0.57
N LEU A 237 -28.37 60.58 -1.09
CA LEU A 237 -29.52 60.48 -1.98
C LEU A 237 -30.81 60.92 -1.29
N ARG A 238 -31.00 60.53 -0.02
CA ARG A 238 -32.17 60.94 0.78
C ARG A 238 -32.20 62.46 0.97
N LYS A 239 -31.08 63.07 1.35
CA LYS A 239 -30.94 64.54 1.46
C LYS A 239 -31.18 65.26 0.13
N LEU A 240 -30.69 64.72 -0.99
CA LEU A 240 -30.94 65.30 -2.31
C LEU A 240 -32.44 65.27 -2.65
N THR A 241 -33.11 64.17 -2.32
CA THR A 241 -34.56 64.03 -2.51
C THR A 241 -35.33 65.05 -1.67
N ASP A 242 -34.95 65.23 -0.39
CA ASP A 242 -35.55 66.23 0.49
C ASP A 242 -35.36 67.65 -0.03
N CYS A 243 -34.15 68.01 -0.46
CA CYS A 243 -33.87 69.31 -1.09
C CYS A 243 -34.69 69.51 -2.38
N ASN A 244 -34.85 68.47 -3.21
CA ASN A 244 -35.64 68.54 -4.43
C ASN A 244 -37.14 68.74 -4.14
N ASN A 245 -37.67 68.08 -3.11
CA ASN A 245 -39.03 68.29 -2.64
C ASN A 245 -39.24 69.74 -2.15
N GLN A 246 -38.27 70.27 -1.39
CA GLN A 246 -38.30 71.66 -0.93
C GLN A 246 -38.24 72.65 -2.11
N GLN A 247 -37.41 72.36 -3.12
CA GLN A 247 -37.34 73.15 -4.35
C GLN A 247 -38.69 73.13 -5.08
N ALA A 248 -39.34 71.97 -5.19
CA ALA A 248 -40.66 71.84 -5.81
C ALA A 248 -41.76 72.60 -5.04
N GLU A 249 -41.69 72.65 -3.71
CA GLU A 249 -42.59 73.48 -2.88
C GLU A 249 -42.42 74.97 -3.16
N LEU A 250 -41.18 75.46 -3.14
CA LEU A 250 -40.86 76.85 -3.44
C LEU A 250 -41.27 77.23 -4.87
N GLN A 251 -41.11 76.31 -5.81
CA GLN A 251 -41.54 76.49 -7.20
C GLN A 251 -43.06 76.61 -7.32
N ARG A 252 -43.82 75.76 -6.61
CA ARG A 252 -45.28 75.88 -6.53
C ARG A 252 -45.73 77.19 -5.88
N GLU A 253 -45.05 77.65 -4.84
CA GLU A 253 -45.35 78.95 -4.21
C GLU A 253 -45.06 80.12 -5.15
N LEU A 254 -43.96 80.05 -5.90
CA LEU A 254 -43.61 81.03 -6.93
C LEU A 254 -44.70 81.08 -8.01
N GLU A 255 -45.09 79.93 -8.56
CA GLU A 255 -46.15 79.80 -9.55
C GLU A 255 -47.47 80.37 -9.01
N HIS A 256 -47.84 80.06 -7.76
CA HIS A 256 -49.03 80.62 -7.13
C HIS A 256 -48.98 82.15 -7.03
N LYS A 257 -47.86 82.71 -6.55
CA LYS A 257 -47.67 84.18 -6.50
C LYS A 257 -47.72 84.82 -7.88
N GLN A 258 -47.20 84.14 -8.91
CA GLN A 258 -47.22 84.62 -10.28
C GLN A 258 -48.64 84.63 -10.87
N VAL A 259 -49.45 83.62 -10.55
CA VAL A 259 -50.88 83.59 -10.89
C VAL A 259 -51.63 84.75 -10.21
N VAL A 260 -51.40 84.98 -8.91
CA VAL A 260 -52.04 86.10 -8.19
C VAL A 260 -51.63 87.46 -8.78
N LEU A 261 -50.35 87.63 -9.14
CA LEU A 261 -49.90 88.83 -9.84
C LEU A 261 -50.55 88.97 -11.22
N GLN A 262 -50.67 87.88 -11.99
CA GLN A 262 -51.36 87.86 -13.28
C GLN A 262 -52.84 88.24 -13.14
N GLU A 263 -53.53 87.73 -12.11
CA GLU A 263 -54.94 88.06 -11.81
C GLU A 263 -55.10 89.56 -11.49
N LEU A 264 -54.19 90.12 -10.67
CA LEU A 264 -54.15 91.55 -10.37
C LEU A 264 -53.91 92.40 -11.62
N MET A 265 -52.97 92.00 -12.50
CA MET A 265 -52.73 92.70 -13.77
C MET A 265 -53.88 92.56 -14.76
N SER A 266 -54.55 91.41 -14.80
CA SER A 266 -55.73 91.19 -15.66
C SER A 266 -56.93 92.03 -15.26
N HIS A 267 -56.96 92.55 -14.02
CA HIS A 267 -58.01 93.44 -13.55
C HIS A 267 -57.75 94.93 -13.86
N GLU A 268 -56.55 95.29 -14.34
CA GLU A 268 -56.15 96.66 -14.69
C GLU A 268 -56.00 96.92 -16.21
N GLN A 269 -56.18 95.92 -17.08
CA GLN A 269 -55.94 96.10 -18.52
C GLN A 269 -56.94 95.34 -19.41
N ASP A 270 -58.15 95.91 -19.52
CA ASP A 270 -58.96 95.83 -20.73
C ASP A 270 -58.60 97.01 -21.64
N GLU A 271 -57.68 96.83 -22.60
CA GLU A 271 -57.67 97.49 -23.93
C GLU A 271 -56.53 96.97 -24.87
N ILE A 272 -56.96 96.34 -25.98
CA ILE A 272 -56.41 96.35 -27.36
C ILE A 272 -55.10 95.58 -27.73
N LEU A 273 -55.30 94.37 -28.29
CA LEU A 273 -55.06 93.88 -29.67
C LEU A 273 -53.73 94.14 -30.48
N VAL A 274 -53.22 93.04 -31.10
CA VAL A 274 -52.62 92.87 -32.48
C VAL A 274 -51.09 92.65 -32.69
N SER A 275 -50.80 91.42 -33.19
CA SER A 275 -49.93 90.93 -34.30
C SER A 275 -48.41 91.15 -34.48
N GLN A 276 -47.81 90.01 -34.92
CA GLN A 276 -46.81 89.75 -35.98
C GLN A 276 -45.37 90.31 -35.87
N SER A 277 -44.38 89.42 -36.03
CA SER A 277 -43.23 89.57 -36.95
C SER A 277 -42.25 88.38 -36.88
N ASN A 278 -41.71 87.99 -38.04
CA ASN A 278 -40.71 86.93 -38.29
C ASN A 278 -39.27 87.35 -37.92
N GLY A 279 -38.39 86.37 -37.64
CA GLY A 279 -36.93 86.57 -37.63
C GLY A 279 -36.13 85.28 -37.47
N PHE A 280 -35.52 84.81 -38.57
CA PHE A 280 -34.59 83.69 -38.69
C PHE A 280 -33.27 83.90 -37.91
N SER A 281 -32.67 82.81 -37.40
CA SER A 281 -31.26 82.42 -37.64
C SER A 281 -30.90 81.06 -36.98
N HIS A 282 -30.60 80.05 -37.81
CA HIS A 282 -29.70 78.93 -37.50
C HIS A 282 -28.25 79.37 -37.84
N PRO A 283 -27.14 78.74 -37.38
CA PRO A 283 -26.90 77.29 -37.43
C PRO A 283 -26.17 76.74 -36.16
N ALA A 284 -26.13 75.43 -35.90
CA ALA A 284 -25.06 74.58 -36.40
C ALA A 284 -25.40 73.10 -36.17
N ALA A 285 -25.17 72.32 -37.22
CA ALA A 285 -25.15 70.87 -37.19
C ALA A 285 -24.05 70.37 -36.25
N VAL A 286 -24.37 69.37 -35.43
CA VAL A 286 -23.43 68.30 -35.13
C VAL A 286 -24.16 67.00 -35.39
N GLU A 287 -23.71 66.35 -36.45
CA GLU A 287 -24.04 64.99 -36.85
C GLU A 287 -23.84 64.05 -35.66
N HIS A 288 -24.87 63.28 -35.30
CA HIS A 288 -24.64 61.99 -34.64
C HIS A 288 -24.11 61.02 -35.69
N SER A 289 -22.82 61.20 -36.00
CA SER A 289 -22.04 60.23 -36.74
C SER A 289 -21.84 58.99 -35.87
N VAL A 290 -22.05 57.86 -36.52
CA VAL A 290 -21.77 56.51 -36.04
C VAL A 290 -20.35 56.43 -35.49
N THR A 291 -20.20 56.21 -34.19
CA THR A 291 -18.98 55.62 -33.60
C THR A 291 -19.30 54.29 -32.93
N GLN A 292 -20.05 53.44 -33.63
CA GLN A 292 -20.28 52.05 -33.25
C GLN A 292 -19.21 51.11 -33.86
N SER A 293 -17.99 51.61 -34.11
CA SER A 293 -16.88 50.84 -34.69
C SER A 293 -15.59 50.85 -33.88
N HIS A 294 -15.52 51.52 -32.72
CA HIS A 294 -14.31 51.58 -31.89
C HIS A 294 -14.33 50.67 -30.65
N LYS A 295 -15.50 50.21 -30.18
CA LYS A 295 -15.59 49.34 -29.00
C LYS A 295 -14.81 48.02 -29.14
N GLY A 296 -14.83 47.40 -30.32
CA GLY A 296 -14.07 46.16 -30.56
C GLY A 296 -12.55 46.37 -30.56
N ALA A 297 -12.05 47.51 -31.04
CA ALA A 297 -10.63 47.80 -31.07
C ALA A 297 -10.08 48.14 -29.67
N GLU A 298 -10.87 48.84 -28.85
CA GLU A 298 -10.54 49.18 -27.47
C GLU A 298 -10.50 47.95 -26.56
N GLU A 299 -11.46 47.04 -26.69
CA GLU A 299 -11.48 45.76 -25.95
C GLU A 299 -10.31 44.84 -26.33
N LEU A 300 -9.90 44.83 -27.60
CA LEU A 300 -8.73 44.07 -28.06
C LEU A 300 -7.41 44.70 -27.61
N GLN A 301 -7.34 46.02 -27.54
CA GLN A 301 -6.18 46.71 -27.00
C GLN A 301 -6.03 46.39 -25.51
N LEU A 302 -7.14 46.35 -24.76
CA LEU A 302 -7.15 45.91 -23.36
C LEU A 302 -6.70 44.45 -23.20
N VAL A 303 -7.11 43.54 -24.08
CA VAL A 303 -6.64 42.14 -24.07
C VAL A 303 -5.14 42.05 -24.39
N ARG A 304 -4.65 42.82 -25.37
CA ARG A 304 -3.22 42.91 -25.69
C ARG A 304 -2.40 43.48 -24.54
N ASP A 305 -2.92 44.49 -23.86
CA ASP A 305 -2.25 45.12 -22.72
C ASP A 305 -2.25 44.20 -21.49
N ALA A 306 -3.34 43.44 -21.27
CA ALA A 306 -3.41 42.40 -20.24
C ALA A 306 -2.43 41.25 -20.51
N LEU A 307 -2.34 40.76 -21.76
CA LEU A 307 -1.36 39.74 -22.14
C LEU A 307 0.09 40.24 -22.00
N ARG A 308 0.37 41.50 -22.34
CA ARG A 308 1.69 42.12 -22.15
C ARG A 308 2.04 42.28 -20.66
N SER A 309 1.07 42.66 -19.83
CA SER A 309 1.24 42.74 -18.38
C SER A 309 1.51 41.37 -17.76
N LEU A 310 0.80 40.33 -18.23
CA LEU A 310 1.00 38.95 -17.82
C LEU A 310 2.38 38.43 -18.26
N ARG A 311 2.85 38.80 -19.45
CA ARG A 311 4.21 38.47 -19.93
C ARG A 311 5.29 39.05 -19.02
N ASN A 312 5.10 40.28 -18.53
CA ASN A 312 6.04 40.93 -17.61
C ASN A 312 6.03 40.30 -16.20
N SER A 313 5.04 39.47 -15.87
CA SER A 313 4.98 38.75 -14.59
C SER A 313 5.81 37.46 -14.59
N PHE A 314 6.25 36.98 -15.76
CA PHE A 314 7.07 35.77 -15.91
C PHE A 314 8.51 36.12 -16.29
N ALA A 315 9.48 35.35 -15.77
CA ALA A 315 10.89 35.51 -16.14
C ALA A 315 11.09 35.21 -17.64
N GLY A 316 12.07 35.84 -18.30
CA GLY A 316 12.22 35.80 -19.77
C GLY A 316 12.42 34.41 -20.42
N HIS A 317 12.60 33.35 -19.64
CA HIS A 317 12.76 31.97 -20.10
C HIS A 317 11.68 31.02 -19.56
N ASP A 318 10.55 31.56 -19.08
CA ASP A 318 9.44 30.75 -18.57
C ASP A 318 8.75 29.96 -19.71
N PRO A 319 8.56 28.63 -19.57
CA PRO A 319 7.80 27.82 -20.54
C PRO A 319 6.39 28.35 -20.82
N GLN A 320 5.79 29.11 -19.90
CA GLN A 320 4.46 29.69 -20.04
C GLN A 320 4.39 30.82 -21.08
N HIS A 321 5.53 31.40 -21.49
CA HIS A 321 5.56 32.38 -22.60
C HIS A 321 5.03 31.79 -23.91
N HIS A 322 5.32 30.52 -24.20
CA HIS A 322 4.81 29.86 -25.41
C HIS A 322 3.28 29.70 -25.37
N THR A 323 2.70 29.47 -24.18
CA THR A 323 1.24 29.41 -24.03
C THR A 323 0.59 30.78 -24.24
N LEU A 324 1.23 31.86 -23.80
CA LEU A 324 0.79 33.23 -24.07
C LEU A 324 0.86 33.56 -25.56
N ASP A 325 1.95 33.18 -26.24
CA ASP A 325 2.10 33.40 -27.69
C ASP A 325 1.03 32.62 -28.50
N THR A 326 0.70 31.40 -28.07
CA THR A 326 -0.36 30.60 -28.70
C THR A 326 -1.75 31.22 -28.52
N LEU A 327 -2.01 31.81 -27.36
CA LEU A 327 -3.26 32.53 -27.08
C LEU A 327 -3.35 33.83 -27.88
N GLU A 328 -2.27 34.61 -27.94
CA GLU A 328 -2.20 35.84 -28.74
C GLU A 328 -2.46 35.55 -30.22
N GLN A 329 -1.86 34.48 -30.76
CA GLN A 329 -2.09 34.02 -32.12
C GLN A 329 -3.52 33.53 -32.35
N GLY A 330 -4.12 32.85 -31.36
CA GLY A 330 -5.50 32.38 -31.41
C GLY A 330 -6.52 33.53 -31.45
N VAL A 331 -6.29 34.57 -30.65
CA VAL A 331 -7.12 35.79 -30.62
C VAL A 331 -6.97 36.57 -31.94
N ALA A 332 -5.75 36.72 -32.47
CA ALA A 332 -5.51 37.35 -33.76
C ALA A 332 -6.23 36.61 -34.91
N SER A 333 -6.13 35.28 -34.94
CA SER A 333 -6.82 34.44 -35.93
C SER A 333 -8.35 34.54 -35.82
N LEU A 334 -8.90 34.61 -34.61
CA LEU A 334 -10.34 34.77 -34.40
C LEU A 334 -10.84 36.13 -34.90
N MET A 335 -10.04 37.17 -34.72
CA MET A 335 -10.32 38.51 -35.24
C MET A 335 -10.29 38.58 -36.76
N ASP A 336 -9.30 37.96 -37.40
CA ASP A 336 -9.24 37.90 -38.87
C ASP A 336 -10.45 37.18 -39.46
N ARG A 337 -10.93 36.11 -38.79
CA ARG A 337 -12.16 35.41 -39.18
C ARG A 337 -13.41 36.27 -38.97
N LEU A 338 -13.49 37.03 -37.88
CA LEU A 338 -14.61 37.94 -37.62
C LEU A 338 -14.65 39.09 -38.62
N TYR A 339 -13.50 39.69 -38.95
CA TYR A 339 -13.40 40.73 -39.98
C TYR A 339 -13.73 40.20 -41.38
N ALA A 340 -13.35 38.96 -41.70
CA ALA A 340 -13.75 38.30 -42.95
C ALA A 340 -15.28 38.11 -43.00
N VAL A 341 -15.89 37.62 -41.90
CA VAL A 341 -17.34 37.42 -41.81
C VAL A 341 -18.12 38.75 -41.91
N ASP A 342 -17.64 39.82 -41.27
CA ASP A 342 -18.24 41.15 -41.38
C ASP A 342 -18.10 41.75 -42.78
N SER A 343 -17.00 41.44 -43.48
CA SER A 343 -16.78 41.83 -44.88
C SER A 343 -17.70 41.03 -45.83
N HIS A 344 -17.93 39.74 -45.54
CA HIS A 344 -18.89 38.91 -46.28
C HIS A 344 -20.34 39.36 -46.08
N HIS A 345 -20.72 39.80 -44.87
CA HIS A 345 -22.07 40.32 -44.58
C HIS A 345 -22.43 41.59 -45.37
N LYS A 346 -21.44 42.41 -45.74
CA LYS A 346 -21.64 43.59 -46.61
C LYS A 346 -21.76 43.22 -48.09
N GLN A 347 -21.21 42.08 -48.52
CA GLN A 347 -21.23 41.64 -49.92
C GLN A 347 -22.46 40.79 -50.29
N GLU A 348 -23.07 40.08 -49.34
CA GLU A 348 -24.28 39.25 -49.59
C GLU A 348 -25.58 40.05 -49.80
N ARG A 349 -25.67 41.33 -49.42
CA ARG A 349 -26.85 42.18 -49.72
C ARG A 349 -26.99 42.57 -51.18
N LYS A 350 -26.05 42.20 -52.04
CA LYS A 350 -26.04 42.54 -53.46
C LYS A 350 -25.65 41.35 -54.33
N VAL A 351 -26.41 40.25 -54.26
CA VAL A 351 -26.72 39.38 -55.41
C VAL A 351 -27.83 38.40 -54.99
N ARG A 352 -28.99 38.57 -55.62
CA ARG A 352 -30.12 37.65 -55.59
C ARG A 352 -29.82 36.44 -56.47
N ALA A 353 -30.27 35.28 -55.99
CA ALA A 353 -30.79 34.14 -56.75
C ALA A 353 -29.95 32.85 -56.75
N LYS A 354 -30.70 31.77 -56.46
CA LYS A 354 -30.50 30.35 -56.82
C LYS A 354 -29.86 29.47 -55.75
N SER A 355 -30.73 28.79 -55.00
CA SER A 355 -30.49 27.40 -54.55
C SER A 355 -30.23 26.52 -55.78
N PRO A 356 -29.43 25.42 -55.68
CA PRO A 356 -30.05 24.14 -55.30
C PRO A 356 -29.15 23.11 -54.57
N ARG A 357 -29.72 22.44 -53.57
CA ARG A 357 -29.91 20.97 -53.45
C ARG A 357 -28.83 20.06 -54.08
N HIS A 358 -28.18 19.21 -53.27
CA HIS A 358 -27.79 17.78 -53.52
C HIS A 358 -26.91 17.29 -52.33
N LYS A 359 -27.37 16.36 -51.48
CA LYS A 359 -27.21 14.88 -51.50
C LYS A 359 -25.75 14.36 -51.48
N ALA A 360 -25.30 13.96 -50.27
CA ALA A 360 -24.59 12.71 -49.86
C ALA A 360 -23.25 12.32 -50.57
N PRO A 361 -22.57 11.20 -50.21
CA PRO A 361 -21.97 10.74 -48.94
C PRO A 361 -20.48 10.28 -49.13
N HIS A 362 -19.82 9.72 -48.09
CA HIS A 362 -18.72 8.69 -48.20
C HIS A 362 -17.35 9.22 -48.73
N THR A 363 -16.12 8.87 -48.31
CA THR A 363 -15.53 7.81 -47.47
C THR A 363 -14.08 8.14 -47.12
N ASP A 364 -13.60 7.53 -46.04
CA ASP A 364 -12.27 6.93 -45.78
C ASP A 364 -10.99 7.64 -46.25
N ARG A 365 -10.03 7.80 -45.31
CA ARG A 365 -8.86 6.90 -45.21
C ARG A 365 -7.82 7.37 -44.18
N ASP A 366 -7.74 6.57 -43.11
CA ASP A 366 -6.58 6.09 -42.32
C ASP A 366 -5.39 7.00 -41.98
N SER A 367 -5.03 7.04 -40.69
CA SER A 367 -3.76 6.49 -40.16
C SER A 367 -3.67 6.63 -38.62
N TRP A 368 -3.48 5.50 -37.93
CA TRP A 368 -2.94 5.40 -36.54
C TRP A 368 -1.39 5.49 -36.59
N PRO A 369 -0.63 5.82 -35.51
CA PRO A 369 -0.54 4.94 -34.32
C PRO A 369 -0.36 5.59 -32.93
N SER A 370 -0.64 4.77 -31.92
CA SER A 370 0.02 4.56 -30.60
C SER A 370 0.67 5.75 -29.88
N SER A 371 0.46 5.99 -28.58
CA SER A 371 1.13 5.22 -27.52
C SER A 371 1.00 5.99 -26.18
N THR A 372 0.79 5.25 -25.09
CA THR A 372 1.25 5.49 -23.69
C THR A 372 1.08 6.90 -23.07
N LYS A 373 0.41 7.09 -21.93
CA LYS A 373 0.67 6.43 -20.64
C LYS A 373 -0.58 6.38 -19.76
N MET A 374 -0.58 5.31 -18.98
CA MET A 374 -1.48 4.91 -17.92
C MET A 374 -1.68 6.00 -16.86
N SER A 375 -2.94 6.26 -16.49
CA SER A 375 -3.28 6.88 -15.21
C SER A 375 -3.31 5.79 -14.14
N HIS A 376 -2.18 5.54 -13.50
CA HIS A 376 -2.15 4.88 -12.19
C HIS A 376 -2.20 5.94 -11.10
N SER A 377 -3.40 6.40 -10.78
CA SER A 377 -3.65 7.02 -9.48
C SER A 377 -3.99 5.91 -8.50
N HIS A 378 -2.97 5.43 -7.79
CA HIS A 378 -3.16 4.75 -6.51
C HIS A 378 -3.58 5.81 -5.50
N SER A 379 -4.89 6.02 -5.39
CA SER A 379 -5.48 6.72 -4.26
C SER A 379 -5.84 5.67 -3.20
N SER A 380 -5.28 5.86 -2.00
CA SER A 380 -5.68 5.20 -0.76
C SER A 380 -7.20 5.28 -0.53
N PRO A 381 -7.79 4.37 0.27
CA PRO A 381 -9.20 4.06 0.24
C PRO A 381 -10.02 5.17 0.88
N ALA A 382 -10.58 6.05 0.05
CA ALA A 382 -11.71 6.87 0.47
C ALA A 382 -12.93 5.94 0.56
N LEU A 383 -13.55 5.91 1.75
CA LEU A 383 -14.79 5.23 2.07
C LEU A 383 -15.95 5.76 1.21
N SER A 384 -16.03 5.30 -0.02
CA SER A 384 -17.24 5.24 -0.82
C SER A 384 -17.44 3.77 -1.17
N SER A 385 -17.85 2.99 -0.17
CA SER A 385 -18.43 1.67 -0.39
C SER A 385 -19.69 1.87 -1.23
N SER A 386 -19.50 1.80 -2.54
CA SER A 386 -20.55 1.45 -3.48
C SER A 386 -21.32 0.27 -2.88
N ALA A 387 -22.64 0.31 -2.91
CA ALA A 387 -23.49 -0.79 -2.47
C ALA A 387 -23.36 -2.04 -3.38
N CYS A 388 -22.29 -2.14 -4.16
CA CYS A 388 -22.02 -3.20 -5.09
C CYS A 388 -20.55 -3.63 -5.06
N THR A 389 -20.33 -4.92 -5.27
CA THR A 389 -19.02 -5.57 -5.30
C THR A 389 -18.71 -5.97 -6.73
N LYS A 390 -17.52 -5.59 -7.19
CA LYS A 390 -17.02 -5.95 -8.51
C LYS A 390 -16.37 -7.34 -8.46
N VAL A 391 -16.76 -8.19 -9.38
CA VAL A 391 -16.36 -9.60 -9.44
C VAL A 391 -15.70 -9.88 -10.77
N LEU A 392 -14.53 -10.50 -10.75
CA LEU A 392 -13.81 -10.99 -11.91
C LEU A 392 -13.71 -12.51 -11.82
N TYR A 393 -14.29 -13.25 -12.76
CA TYR A 393 -14.27 -14.71 -12.72
C TYR A 393 -13.70 -15.33 -14.01
N PHE A 394 -12.96 -16.41 -13.83
CA PHE A 394 -12.36 -17.21 -14.89
C PHE A 394 -13.14 -18.52 -15.04
N THR A 395 -13.25 -19.03 -16.27
CA THR A 395 -13.96 -20.28 -16.57
C THR A 395 -13.16 -21.06 -17.60
N ASP A 396 -13.15 -22.38 -17.53
CA ASP A 396 -12.36 -23.21 -18.47
C ASP A 396 -12.78 -23.07 -19.94
N ARG A 397 -14.01 -22.61 -20.16
CA ARG A 397 -14.59 -22.39 -21.49
C ARG A 397 -14.11 -21.10 -22.17
N SER A 398 -13.41 -20.21 -21.45
CA SER A 398 -12.96 -18.92 -21.99
C SER A 398 -11.61 -18.51 -21.40
N LEU A 399 -10.67 -18.16 -22.29
CA LEU A 399 -9.38 -17.58 -21.89
C LEU A 399 -9.49 -16.13 -21.41
N THR A 400 -10.61 -15.46 -21.70
CA THR A 400 -10.88 -14.09 -21.23
C THR A 400 -11.73 -14.15 -19.95
N PRO A 401 -11.32 -13.44 -18.88
CA PRO A 401 -12.12 -13.37 -17.66
C PRO A 401 -13.37 -12.52 -17.87
N PHE A 402 -14.42 -12.90 -17.16
CA PHE A 402 -15.70 -12.19 -17.15
C PHE A 402 -15.79 -11.29 -15.92
N MET A 403 -16.47 -10.15 -16.09
CA MET A 403 -16.58 -9.14 -15.05
C MET A 403 -18.03 -8.76 -14.82
N ILE A 404 -18.50 -8.92 -13.58
CA ILE A 404 -19.88 -8.60 -13.16
C ILE A 404 -19.86 -7.74 -11.90
N ASN A 405 -21.00 -7.15 -11.57
CA ASN A 405 -21.18 -6.40 -10.33
C ASN A 405 -22.36 -6.97 -9.55
N ILE A 406 -22.13 -7.38 -8.31
CA ILE A 406 -23.16 -7.89 -7.40
C ILE A 406 -23.63 -6.73 -6.53
N PRO A 407 -24.94 -6.42 -6.42
CA PRO A 407 -25.46 -5.32 -5.62
C PRO A 407 -25.48 -5.63 -4.11
N LYS A 408 -24.33 -6.05 -3.57
CA LYS A 408 -24.05 -6.23 -2.14
C LYS A 408 -22.66 -5.72 -1.81
N ARG A 409 -22.41 -5.37 -0.54
CA ARG A 409 -21.09 -4.93 -0.09
C ARG A 409 -20.12 -6.12 0.03
N LEU A 410 -18.83 -5.84 -0.13
CA LEU A 410 -17.79 -6.83 0.08
C LEU A 410 -17.81 -7.24 1.55
N GLY A 411 -17.91 -8.54 1.83
CA GLY A 411 -18.17 -9.10 3.17
C GLY A 411 -19.62 -9.50 3.44
N GLU A 412 -20.57 -9.10 2.58
CA GLU A 412 -21.98 -9.57 2.61
C GLU A 412 -22.31 -10.48 1.42
N VAL A 413 -21.45 -10.52 0.41
CA VAL A 413 -21.61 -11.37 -0.77
C VAL A 413 -21.40 -12.82 -0.37
N THR A 414 -22.44 -13.63 -0.52
CA THR A 414 -22.40 -15.08 -0.30
C THR A 414 -22.12 -15.84 -1.59
N LEU A 415 -21.75 -17.12 -1.49
CA LEU A 415 -21.59 -17.99 -2.65
C LEU A 415 -22.90 -18.08 -3.45
N ARG A 416 -24.05 -18.12 -2.78
CA ARG A 416 -25.38 -18.08 -3.41
C ARG A 416 -25.55 -16.85 -4.29
N ASP A 417 -25.17 -15.68 -3.79
CA ASP A 417 -25.28 -14.43 -4.57
C ASP A 417 -24.38 -14.47 -5.81
N PHE A 418 -23.18 -15.02 -5.66
CA PHE A 418 -22.26 -15.22 -6.78
C PHE A 418 -22.84 -16.18 -7.82
N LYS A 419 -23.38 -17.34 -7.41
CA LYS A 419 -24.02 -18.33 -8.28
C LYS A 419 -25.18 -17.74 -9.07
N VAL A 420 -26.06 -17.00 -8.40
CA VAL A 420 -27.19 -16.30 -9.04
C VAL A 420 -26.70 -15.26 -10.04
N ALA A 421 -25.62 -14.54 -9.73
CA ALA A 421 -25.11 -13.47 -10.59
C ALA A 421 -24.37 -13.97 -11.85
N ILE A 422 -23.77 -15.16 -11.81
CA ILE A 422 -23.14 -15.77 -13.00
C ILE A 422 -24.12 -16.55 -13.88
N ASP A 423 -25.31 -16.88 -13.34
CA ASP A 423 -26.41 -17.59 -14.03
C ASP A 423 -25.92 -18.79 -14.87
N ARG A 424 -25.23 -19.72 -14.21
CA ARG A 424 -24.70 -20.94 -14.84
C ARG A 424 -25.40 -22.19 -14.31
N GLU A 425 -25.96 -22.96 -15.21
CA GLU A 425 -26.55 -24.28 -14.94
C GLU A 425 -25.46 -25.36 -14.97
N GLY A 426 -25.33 -26.15 -13.90
CA GLY A 426 -24.35 -27.24 -13.80
C GLY A 426 -23.72 -27.40 -12.42
N SER A 427 -22.96 -28.48 -12.22
CA SER A 427 -22.09 -28.65 -11.04
C SER A 427 -20.75 -27.97 -11.31
N PHE A 428 -20.41 -26.99 -10.49
CA PHE A 428 -19.14 -26.26 -10.60
C PHE A 428 -18.46 -26.20 -9.24
N ARG A 429 -17.13 -26.17 -9.25
CA ARG A 429 -16.31 -25.85 -8.09
C ARG A 429 -15.88 -24.40 -8.16
N TYR A 430 -15.99 -23.71 -7.04
CA TYR A 430 -15.80 -22.28 -6.92
C TYR A 430 -14.58 -21.99 -6.06
N HIS A 431 -13.53 -21.52 -6.70
CA HIS A 431 -12.32 -21.08 -6.02
C HIS A 431 -12.22 -19.57 -6.04
N PHE A 432 -11.77 -18.97 -4.95
CA PHE A 432 -11.66 -17.53 -4.80
C PHE A 432 -10.24 -17.16 -4.40
N LYS A 433 -9.75 -16.03 -4.92
CA LYS A 433 -8.48 -15.48 -4.51
C LYS A 433 -8.67 -14.84 -3.13
N ALA A 434 -7.97 -15.36 -2.13
CA ALA A 434 -8.05 -14.89 -0.76
C ALA A 434 -6.67 -14.52 -0.23
N LEU A 435 -6.66 -13.71 0.83
CA LEU A 435 -5.47 -13.43 1.62
C LEU A 435 -5.57 -14.20 2.94
N ASP A 436 -4.81 -15.27 3.05
CA ASP A 436 -4.66 -16.03 4.28
C ASP A 436 -3.60 -15.37 5.19
N PRO A 437 -3.85 -15.21 6.50
CA PRO A 437 -2.91 -14.58 7.43
C PRO A 437 -1.56 -15.30 7.57
N GLU A 438 -1.52 -16.61 7.36
CA GLU A 438 -0.33 -17.46 7.56
C GLU A 438 0.37 -17.77 6.22
N PHE A 439 -0.41 -17.99 5.17
CA PHE A 439 0.07 -18.45 3.86
C PHE A 439 0.08 -17.38 2.77
N GLY A 440 -0.45 -16.18 3.04
CA GLY A 440 -0.49 -15.08 2.08
C GLY A 440 -1.54 -15.29 1.00
N THR A 441 -1.19 -15.13 -0.28
CA THR A 441 -2.18 -15.24 -1.37
C THR A 441 -2.52 -16.70 -1.66
N VAL A 442 -3.78 -17.09 -1.44
CA VAL A 442 -4.25 -18.46 -1.65
C VAL A 442 -5.44 -18.53 -2.60
N LYS A 443 -5.71 -19.72 -3.13
CA LYS A 443 -6.97 -20.06 -3.81
C LYS A 443 -7.82 -20.87 -2.85
N GLU A 444 -8.82 -20.23 -2.28
CA GLU A 444 -9.73 -20.85 -1.31
C GLU A 444 -10.95 -21.43 -2.03
N GLU A 445 -11.28 -22.69 -1.77
CA GLU A 445 -12.49 -23.32 -2.28
C GLU A 445 -13.67 -23.05 -1.33
N VAL A 446 -14.78 -22.54 -1.86
CA VAL A 446 -16.00 -22.30 -1.09
C VAL A 446 -17.13 -23.16 -1.65
N PHE A 447 -17.69 -24.02 -0.80
CA PHE A 447 -18.71 -25.00 -1.18
C PHE A 447 -20.10 -24.74 -0.55
N GLN A 448 -20.17 -23.94 0.52
CA GLN A 448 -21.43 -23.64 1.21
C GLN A 448 -22.09 -22.39 0.62
N ASP A 449 -23.37 -22.50 0.25
CA ASP A 449 -24.11 -21.40 -0.39
C ASP A 449 -24.24 -20.15 0.49
N ASP A 450 -24.34 -20.35 1.81
CA ASP A 450 -24.51 -19.27 2.78
C ASP A 450 -23.17 -18.69 3.28
N ALA A 451 -22.03 -19.26 2.86
CA ALA A 451 -20.72 -18.75 3.22
C ALA A 451 -20.41 -17.44 2.48
N VAL A 452 -19.81 -16.49 3.20
CA VAL A 452 -19.33 -15.23 2.64
C VAL A 452 -18.09 -15.50 1.80
N VAL A 453 -18.08 -14.96 0.59
CA VAL A 453 -16.98 -15.12 -0.36
C VAL A 453 -15.81 -14.18 0.02
N PRO A 454 -14.56 -14.67 0.03
CA PRO A 454 -13.40 -13.85 0.37
C PRO A 454 -13.14 -12.74 -0.66
N GLY A 455 -12.71 -11.58 -0.16
CA GLY A 455 -12.37 -10.42 -0.98
C GLY A 455 -10.87 -10.30 -1.24
N TRP A 456 -10.53 -9.77 -2.42
CA TRP A 456 -9.17 -9.41 -2.81
C TRP A 456 -9.13 -7.95 -3.29
N GLU A 457 -8.40 -7.09 -2.57
CA GLU A 457 -8.21 -5.67 -2.93
C GLU A 457 -9.52 -4.91 -3.23
N GLY A 458 -10.57 -5.14 -2.43
CA GLY A 458 -11.87 -4.48 -2.62
C GLY A 458 -12.73 -5.07 -3.74
N LYS A 459 -12.37 -6.23 -4.28
CA LYS A 459 -13.08 -6.97 -5.35
C LYS A 459 -13.18 -8.45 -4.99
N ILE A 460 -13.84 -9.22 -5.84
CA ILE A 460 -13.81 -10.69 -5.78
C ILE A 460 -13.13 -11.20 -7.05
N VAL A 461 -12.18 -12.12 -6.90
CA VAL A 461 -11.54 -12.83 -8.02
C VAL A 461 -11.83 -14.31 -7.87
N ALA A 462 -12.45 -14.94 -8.87
CA ALA A 462 -12.94 -16.31 -8.79
C ALA A 462 -12.47 -17.17 -9.98
N TRP A 463 -12.35 -18.47 -9.76
CA TRP A 463 -12.21 -19.50 -10.79
C TRP A 463 -13.39 -20.46 -10.66
N VAL A 464 -14.12 -20.64 -11.75
CA VAL A 464 -15.29 -21.51 -11.84
C VAL A 464 -14.92 -22.68 -12.74
N GLU A 465 -14.67 -23.81 -12.11
CA GLU A 465 -14.23 -25.04 -12.77
C GLU A 465 -15.43 -25.99 -12.90
N GLU A 466 -15.60 -26.60 -14.06
CA GLU A 466 -16.67 -27.58 -14.27
C GLU A 466 -16.35 -28.85 -13.50
N ASP A 467 -17.27 -29.28 -12.63
CA ASP A 467 -17.10 -30.48 -11.84
C ASP A 467 -17.41 -31.69 -12.73
N HIS A 468 -16.40 -32.11 -13.50
CA HIS A 468 -16.42 -33.41 -14.16
C HIS A 468 -16.36 -34.44 -13.05
N GLY A 469 -17.49 -35.08 -12.73
CA GLY A 469 -17.60 -36.11 -11.69
C GLY A 469 -16.75 -37.35 -11.97
N GLU A 470 -15.43 -37.21 -11.94
CA GLU A 470 -14.48 -38.30 -12.00
C GLU A 470 -14.27 -38.86 -10.59
N GLY A 471 -15.08 -39.90 -10.29
CA GLY A 471 -14.61 -41.08 -9.57
C GLY A 471 -14.26 -40.90 -8.09
N ARG A 472 -15.28 -40.79 -7.23
CA ARG A 472 -15.24 -41.55 -5.96
C ARG A 472 -15.98 -42.86 -6.17
N VAL A 473 -15.23 -43.88 -6.58
CA VAL A 473 -15.59 -45.31 -6.42
C VAL A 473 -14.52 -45.94 -5.55
#